data_AF-A0A966IEG9-F1
#
_entry.id   AF-A0A966IEG9-F1
#
_cell.length_a   1.000
_cell.length_b   1.000
_cell.length_c   1.000
_cell.angle_alpha   90.00
_cell.angle_beta   90.00
_cell.angle_gamma   90.00
#
_symmetry.space_group_name_H-M   'P 1'
#
loop_
_entity.id
_entity.type
_entity.pdbx_description
1 polymer ?
#
loop_
_entity_poly.entity_id
_entity_poly.type
_entity_poly.pdbx_seq_one_letter_code
_entity_poly.pdbx_strand_id
1 'polypeptide(L)' 'EGKLQTRKWQDKNGADRWTTEIVGSELTMLGSRSSGSNNSMASDQSESPFPEDNSGEGLTDDDIPF' A
#
# COMPACT_ATOMS: atom_id res chain seq x y z
N GLU A 1 9.75 -8.26 -21.81
CA GLU A 1 10.84 -7.40 -21.32
C GLU A 1 10.43 -5.93 -21.49
N GLY A 2 11.02 -4.99 -20.73
CA GLY A 2 10.58 -3.58 -20.69
C GLY A 2 11.73 -2.59 -20.47
N LYS A 3 11.40 -1.29 -20.42
CA LYS A 3 12.37 -0.19 -20.17
C LYS A 3 11.99 0.64 -18.94
N LEU A 4 12.98 1.21 -18.27
CA LEU A 4 12.74 2.23 -17.24
C LEU A 4 12.53 3.60 -17.89
N GLN A 5 11.53 4.34 -17.42
CA GLN A 5 11.24 5.69 -17.89
C GLN A 5 10.92 6.59 -16.70
N THR A 6 11.60 7.73 -16.61
CA THR A 6 11.27 8.78 -15.65
C THR A 6 10.59 9.93 -16.38
N ARG A 7 9.40 10.33 -15.92
CA ARG A 7 8.67 11.50 -16.44
C ARG A 7 8.51 12.56 -15.38
N LYS A 8 8.59 13.82 -15.82
CA LYS A 8 8.27 15.00 -15.03
C LYS A 8 6.84 15.44 -15.34
N TRP A 9 6.06 15.75 -14.31
CA TRP A 9 4.73 16.33 -14.45
C TRP A 9 4.49 17.33 -13.33
N GLN A 10 3.46 18.16 -13.48
CA GLN A 10 3.12 19.20 -12.53
C GLN A 10 1.81 18.85 -11.83
N ASP A 11 1.77 18.92 -10.50
CA ASP A 11 0.54 18.70 -9.76
C ASP A 11 -0.43 19.90 -9.85
N LYS A 12 -1.62 19.76 -9.27
CA LYS A 12 -2.66 20.80 -9.30
C LYS A 12 -2.21 22.12 -8.63
N ASN A 13 -1.26 22.04 -7.70
CA ASN A 13 -0.72 23.19 -6.99
C ASN A 13 0.46 23.82 -7.74
N GLY A 14 0.83 23.26 -8.89
CA GLY A 14 1.94 23.76 -9.69
C GLY A 14 3.30 23.19 -9.30
N ALA A 15 3.39 22.21 -8.41
CA ALA A 15 4.66 21.65 -8.00
C ALA A 15 5.18 20.61 -9.00
N ASP A 16 6.49 20.65 -9.26
CA ASP A 16 7.17 19.66 -10.10
C ASP A 16 7.25 18.30 -9.39
N ARG A 17 6.86 17.24 -10.08
CA ARG A 17 6.86 15.85 -9.61
C ARG A 17 7.56 14.95 -10.62
N TRP A 18 8.24 13.93 -10.13
CA TRP A 18 8.89 12.92 -10.95
C TRP A 18 8.28 11.55 -10.66
N THR A 19 8.14 10.74 -11.70
CA THR A 19 7.64 9.37 -11.57
C THR A 19 8.47 8.47 -12.45
N THR A 20 9.05 7.42 -11.86
CA THR A 20 9.80 6.38 -12.56
C THR A 20 8.91 5.16 -12.71
N GLU A 21 8.70 4.74 -13.95
CA GLU A 21 7.80 3.65 -14.33
C GLU A 21 8.57 2.61 -15.15
N ILE A 22 8.12 1.34 -15.09
CA ILE A 22 8.60 0.27 -15.96
C ILE A 22 7.61 0.13 -17.11
N VAL A 23 8.06 0.43 -18.33
CA VAL A 23 7.23 0.37 -19.54
C VAL A 23 7.51 -0.95 -20.26
N GLY A 24 6.56 -1.88 -20.17
CA GLY A 24 6.57 -3.15 -20.91
C GLY A 24 5.62 -3.13 -22.11
N SER A 25 5.94 -3.87 -23.17
CA SER A 25 5.06 -4.02 -24.34
C SER A 25 3.99 -5.11 -24.16
N GLU A 26 4.27 -6.12 -23.34
CA GLU A 26 3.40 -7.26 -23.09
C GLU A 26 3.49 -7.66 -21.61
N LEU A 27 2.36 -8.07 -21.04
CA LEU A 27 2.25 -8.56 -19.67
C LEU A 27 1.68 -9.99 -19.69
N THR A 28 2.43 -10.94 -19.15
CA THR A 28 1.95 -12.30 -18.91
C THR A 28 1.48 -12.40 -17.47
N MET A 29 0.18 -12.54 -17.26
CA MET A 29 -0.38 -12.73 -15.91
C MET A 29 -0.16 -14.17 -15.46
N LEU A 30 0.57 -14.36 -14.37
CA LEU A 30 0.65 -15.64 -13.65
C LEU A 30 -0.56 -15.67 -12.71
N GLY A 31 -1.42 -16.69 -12.82
CA GLY A 31 -2.78 -16.71 -12.26
C GLY A 31 -2.94 -16.15 -10.84
N SER A 32 -4.15 -15.66 -10.52
CA SER A 32 -4.45 -15.13 -9.19
C SER A 32 -4.20 -16.18 -8.11
N ARG A 33 -3.53 -15.81 -7.02
CA ARG A 33 -3.51 -16.62 -5.79
C ARG A 33 -4.96 -17.00 -5.46
N SER A 34 -5.26 -18.29 -5.40
CA SER A 34 -6.59 -18.77 -5.05
C SER A 34 -6.97 -18.18 -3.69
N SER A 35 -7.94 -17.26 -3.66
CA SER A 35 -8.66 -16.92 -2.43
C SER A 35 -9.63 -18.05 -2.14
N GLY A 36 -9.06 -19.19 -1.71
CA GLY A 36 -9.79 -20.33 -1.22
C GLY A 36 -10.22 -20.08 0.21
N SER A 37 -11.45 -19.57 0.36
CA SER A 37 -12.39 -19.88 1.44
C SER A 37 -11.80 -20.21 2.82
N ASN A 38 -11.79 -19.22 3.72
CA ASN A 38 -12.08 -19.51 5.13
C ASN A 38 -13.01 -18.44 5.69
N ASN A 39 -14.29 -18.57 5.34
CA ASN A 39 -15.37 -17.95 6.10
C ASN A 39 -15.59 -18.78 7.37
N SER A 40 -15.12 -18.31 8.52
CA SER A 40 -15.61 -18.74 9.84
C SER A 40 -15.21 -17.73 10.92
N MET A 41 -16.21 -16.92 11.29
CA MET A 41 -16.46 -16.37 12.63
C MET A 41 -15.47 -15.32 13.18
N ALA A 42 -15.93 -14.08 13.29
CA ALA A 42 -16.25 -13.49 14.60
C ALA A 42 -16.87 -12.09 14.41
N SER A 43 -18.11 -11.96 14.90
CA SER A 43 -18.69 -10.77 15.56
C SER A 43 -18.56 -9.40 14.87
N ASP A 44 -19.71 -8.95 14.37
CA ASP A 44 -20.32 -7.66 14.73
C ASP A 44 -19.55 -6.84 15.78
N GLN A 45 -18.85 -5.79 15.33
CA GLN A 45 -18.60 -4.61 16.14
C GLN A 45 -18.36 -3.40 15.22
N SER A 46 -19.44 -2.68 14.93
CA SER A 46 -19.33 -1.27 14.53
C SER A 46 -18.87 -0.46 15.75
N GLU A 47 -17.71 0.22 15.71
CA GLU A 47 -17.63 1.69 15.86
C GLU A 47 -16.21 2.27 15.65
N SER A 48 -16.16 3.28 14.77
CA SER A 48 -15.31 4.48 14.70
C SER A 48 -13.78 4.47 14.46
N PRO A 49 -13.28 5.46 13.69
CA PRO A 49 -11.86 5.68 13.40
C PRO A 49 -11.21 6.57 14.49
N PHE A 50 -10.17 6.02 15.15
CA PHE A 50 -9.30 6.61 16.18
C PHE A 50 -9.90 6.75 17.61
N PRO A 51 -9.08 6.90 18.68
CA PRO A 51 -7.89 6.10 19.09
C PRO A 51 -7.95 5.73 20.59
N GLU A 52 -7.35 4.63 21.06
CA GLU A 52 -6.79 4.60 22.43
C GLU A 52 -5.75 3.48 22.63
N ASP A 53 -4.53 3.92 22.93
CA ASP A 53 -3.40 3.12 23.39
C ASP A 53 -3.64 2.67 24.85
N ASN A 54 -3.36 1.40 25.17
CA ASN A 54 -3.35 0.88 26.54
C ASN A 54 -2.14 -0.02 26.74
N SER A 55 -0.97 0.62 26.83
CA SER A 55 0.25 0.23 27.55
C SER A 55 0.50 -1.28 27.76
N GLY A 56 1.35 -1.81 26.90
CA GLY A 56 2.10 -3.05 27.10
C GLY A 56 3.23 -3.15 26.07
N GLU A 57 4.10 -2.12 26.04
CA GLU A 57 5.28 -1.93 25.18
C GLU A 57 5.14 -2.53 23.75
N GLY A 58 4.15 -2.04 23.02
CA GLY A 58 4.11 -2.18 21.58
C GLY A 58 4.98 -1.11 20.96
N LEU A 59 5.98 -1.52 20.16
CA LEU A 59 6.89 -0.69 19.38
C LEU A 59 6.17 0.58 18.88
N THR A 60 6.55 1.73 19.41
CA THR A 60 6.00 3.01 18.98
C THR A 60 6.70 3.46 17.70
N ASP A 61 6.12 4.45 17.01
CA ASP A 61 6.74 5.06 15.82
C ASP A 61 8.16 5.62 16.10
N ASP A 62 8.48 5.90 17.38
CA ASP A 62 9.79 6.33 17.87
C ASP A 62 10.82 5.18 18.02
N ASP A 63 10.39 3.91 18.07
CA ASP A 63 11.27 2.73 18.17
C ASP A 63 11.74 2.21 16.80
N ILE A 64 11.26 2.81 15.69
CA ILE A 64 11.66 2.45 14.34
C ILE A 64 12.89 3.31 13.97
N PRO A 65 14.13 2.76 13.97
CA PRO A 65 15.30 3.54 13.58
C PRO A 65 15.23 3.93 12.09
N PHE A 66 15.75 5.11 11.77
CA PHE A 66 15.98 5.56 10.40
C PHE A 66 16.96 4.65 9.64
#